data_AF-A0A7J8L6N3-F1
#
_entry.id   AF-A0A7J8L6N3-F1
#
_cell.length_a   1.000
_cell.length_b   1.000
_cell.length_c   1.000
_cell.angle_alpha   90.00
_cell.angle_beta   90.00
_cell.angle_gamma   90.00
#
_symmetry.space_group_name_H-M   'P 1'
#
loop_
_entity.id
_entity.type
_entity.pdbx_description
1 polymer ?
#
loop_
_entity_poly.entity_id
_entity_poly.type
_entity_poly.pdbx_seq_one_letter_code
_entity_poly.pdbx_strand_id
1 'polypeptide(L)'
;MDEILYELRDHSVGLNCGRWDYIFSYVKTFQGHPDRLLPDRGQIGMTQHFMRSYSDLLIRTCHRRGVHAMGGMAAQIPIRDDPTANEAAFELVRKDKQREVKAGHDGTWAAHPGLIKTCMEVFTNNMGNTPNQIETVKRDDASNLTEDDLLQRPRGVRTMEGLRLNTRVGIQYLAAWLTGSGSVPLYNLMEDAATAEISRVQIWQWLKYGVELDGDGLGVRVNHVFGRVVEEEMARIEREVGKEKFKKGMYKEACKIFTRQCTASTLDDFLTLDAYNYIVIHHPKDVSSKL
;
A
#
# COMPACT_ATOMS: atom_id res chain seq x y z
N MET A 1 -3.23 16.51 12.52
CA MET A 1 -2.05 16.76 11.62
C MET A 1 -1.38 18.06 12.02
N ASP A 2 -2.17 19.11 12.24
CA ASP A 2 -1.66 20.42 12.66
C ASP A 2 -0.92 20.36 14.00
N GLU A 3 -1.44 19.58 14.94
CA GLU A 3 -0.85 19.32 16.26
C GLU A 3 0.46 18.53 16.14
N ILE A 4 0.55 17.57 15.21
CA ILE A 4 1.81 16.83 14.93
C ILE A 4 2.88 17.81 14.48
N LEU A 5 2.55 18.72 13.56
CA LEU A 5 3.46 19.77 13.11
C LEU A 5 3.80 20.76 14.22
N TYR A 6 2.87 21.08 15.10
CA TYR A 6 3.11 21.95 16.24
C TYR A 6 4.10 21.32 17.25
N GLU A 7 3.90 20.07 17.62
CA GLU A 7 4.77 19.35 18.56
C GLU A 7 6.17 19.12 17.97
N LEU A 8 6.29 18.97 16.65
CA LEU A 8 7.57 18.80 15.94
C LEU A 8 8.08 20.09 15.28
N ARG A 9 7.54 21.27 15.61
CA ARG A 9 7.77 22.53 14.87
C ARG A 9 9.23 22.92 14.66
N ASP A 10 10.12 22.57 15.59
CA ASP A 10 11.54 22.92 15.51
C ASP A 10 12.35 21.94 14.63
N HIS A 11 11.73 20.84 14.19
CA HIS A 11 12.40 19.73 13.50
C HIS A 11 11.67 19.21 12.26
N SER A 12 10.38 19.54 12.11
CA SER A 12 9.57 19.09 10.98
C SER A 12 9.80 19.95 9.75
N VAL A 13 9.93 19.29 8.60
CA VAL A 13 10.03 19.93 7.29
C VAL A 13 8.86 19.59 6.36
N GLY A 14 7.88 18.83 6.86
CA GLY A 14 6.69 18.46 6.09
C GLY A 14 6.00 17.19 6.53
N LEU A 15 4.98 16.80 5.78
CA LEU A 15 4.26 15.53 5.88
C LEU A 15 4.18 14.86 4.51
N ASN A 16 3.87 13.56 4.49
CA ASN A 16 3.75 12.76 3.28
C ASN A 16 2.39 12.05 3.17
N CYS A 17 1.85 12.01 1.95
CA CYS A 17 0.71 11.19 1.60
C CYS A 17 1.11 9.74 1.31
N GLY A 18 0.53 8.79 2.05
CA GLY A 18 0.69 7.35 1.82
C GLY A 18 -0.62 6.70 1.37
N ARG A 19 -0.54 5.64 0.54
CA ARG A 19 -1.72 4.85 0.14
C ARG A 19 -1.90 3.61 1.00
N TRP A 20 -0.95 2.66 0.94
CA TRP A 20 -1.10 1.35 1.55
C TRP A 20 -1.18 1.39 3.07
N ASP A 21 -0.24 2.06 3.74
CA ASP A 21 -0.29 2.22 5.20
C ASP A 21 -1.54 2.95 5.68
N TYR A 22 -2.02 3.94 4.91
CA TYR A 22 -3.22 4.70 5.29
C TYR A 22 -4.47 3.82 5.27
N ILE A 23 -4.69 3.06 4.19
CA ILE A 23 -5.87 2.18 4.09
C ILE A 23 -5.74 0.92 4.95
N PHE A 24 -4.52 0.47 5.24
CA PHE A 24 -4.23 -0.54 6.25
C PHE A 24 -4.63 -0.05 7.66
N SER A 25 -4.19 1.16 8.02
CA SER A 25 -4.56 1.81 9.28
C SER A 25 -6.06 2.05 9.38
N TYR A 26 -6.72 2.43 8.29
CA TYR A 26 -8.18 2.57 8.24
C TYR A 26 -8.89 1.28 8.69
N VAL A 27 -8.53 0.13 8.12
CA VAL A 27 -9.15 -1.14 8.51
C VAL A 27 -8.85 -1.49 9.96
N LYS A 28 -7.62 -1.31 10.43
CA LYS A 28 -7.25 -1.57 11.83
C LYS A 28 -8.05 -0.70 12.81
N THR A 29 -8.16 0.58 12.50
CA THR A 29 -8.87 1.57 13.33
C THR A 29 -10.36 1.25 13.38
N PHE A 30 -10.95 0.90 12.24
CA PHE A 30 -12.38 0.59 12.12
C PHE A 30 -12.67 -0.91 12.11
N GLN A 31 -11.79 -1.74 12.71
CA GLN A 31 -11.90 -3.20 12.62
C GLN A 31 -13.20 -3.76 13.20
N GLY A 32 -13.82 -3.04 14.14
CA GLY A 32 -15.11 -3.39 14.77
C GLY A 32 -16.36 -2.88 14.02
N HIS A 33 -16.20 -2.25 12.85
CA HIS A 33 -17.27 -1.61 12.11
C HIS A 33 -17.61 -2.37 10.80
N PRO A 34 -18.67 -3.20 10.78
CA PRO A 34 -19.07 -3.95 9.58
C PRO A 34 -19.56 -3.05 8.42
N ASP A 35 -19.85 -1.79 8.68
CA ASP A 35 -20.22 -0.81 7.66
C ASP A 35 -19.00 -0.17 6.97
N ARG A 36 -17.77 -0.44 7.43
CA ARG A 36 -16.50 0.15 6.93
C ARG A 36 -15.63 -0.86 6.16
N LEU A 37 -16.27 -1.80 5.48
CA LEU A 37 -15.62 -2.82 4.65
C LEU A 37 -14.98 -2.22 3.41
N LEU A 38 -13.70 -2.50 3.19
CA LEU A 38 -13.00 -2.08 1.98
C LEU A 38 -13.41 -2.92 0.76
N PRO A 39 -13.52 -2.31 -0.44
CA PRO A 39 -13.50 -3.04 -1.72
C PRO A 39 -12.07 -3.56 -2.00
N ASP A 40 -11.83 -4.20 -3.14
CA ASP A 40 -10.47 -4.59 -3.54
C ASP A 40 -9.51 -3.40 -3.41
N ARG A 41 -8.37 -3.59 -2.73
CA ARG A 41 -7.43 -2.48 -2.42
C ARG A 41 -6.96 -1.72 -3.66
N GLY A 42 -6.88 -2.39 -4.81
CA GLY A 42 -6.53 -1.80 -6.10
C GLY A 42 -7.50 -0.70 -6.56
N GLN A 43 -8.77 -0.81 -6.20
CA GLN A 43 -9.83 0.16 -6.56
C GLN A 43 -9.83 1.40 -5.64
N ILE A 44 -9.15 1.34 -4.50
CA ILE A 44 -9.06 2.44 -3.52
C ILE A 44 -7.96 3.40 -3.92
N GLY A 45 -8.15 4.11 -5.03
CA GLY A 45 -7.19 5.11 -5.55
C GLY A 45 -7.24 6.44 -4.79
N MET A 46 -6.21 7.26 -4.99
CA MET A 46 -6.12 8.61 -4.40
C MET A 46 -7.20 9.59 -4.91
N THR A 47 -8.01 9.19 -5.89
CA THR A 47 -9.15 9.96 -6.42
C THR A 47 -10.46 9.66 -5.70
N GLN A 48 -10.54 8.60 -4.88
CA GLN A 48 -11.71 8.38 -4.04
C GLN A 48 -11.84 9.49 -3.01
N HIS A 49 -13.08 9.85 -2.66
CA HIS A 49 -13.38 11.03 -1.84
C HIS A 49 -12.51 11.12 -0.58
N PHE A 50 -12.50 10.09 0.26
CA PHE A 50 -11.76 10.15 1.52
C PHE A 50 -10.23 10.25 1.34
N MET A 51 -9.67 9.64 0.30
CA MET A 51 -8.23 9.77 -0.03
C MET A 51 -7.91 11.15 -0.59
N ARG A 52 -8.81 11.72 -1.40
CA ARG A 52 -8.68 13.07 -1.92
C ARG A 52 -8.79 14.10 -0.80
N SER A 53 -9.78 13.97 0.09
CA SER A 53 -9.95 14.80 1.28
C SER A 53 -8.73 14.72 2.19
N TYR A 54 -8.18 13.53 2.40
CA TYR A 54 -6.91 13.33 3.11
C TYR A 54 -5.76 14.12 2.46
N SER A 55 -5.57 13.99 1.15
CA SER A 55 -4.51 14.69 0.40
C SER A 55 -4.67 16.20 0.44
N ASP A 56 -5.88 16.70 0.19
CA ASP A 56 -6.20 18.13 0.18
C ASP A 56 -6.02 18.75 1.59
N LEU A 57 -6.45 18.07 2.65
CA LEU A 57 -6.26 18.52 4.03
C LEU A 57 -4.78 18.53 4.44
N LEU A 58 -4.00 17.52 4.02
CA LEU A 58 -2.56 17.47 4.30
C LEU A 58 -1.85 18.65 3.64
N ILE A 59 -2.09 18.91 2.35
CA ILE A 59 -1.50 20.05 1.63
C ILE A 59 -1.83 21.36 2.35
N ARG A 60 -3.11 21.58 2.64
CA ARG A 60 -3.55 22.78 3.35
C ARG A 60 -2.82 22.95 4.68
N THR A 61 -2.77 21.89 5.48
CA THR A 61 -2.18 21.94 6.82
C THR A 61 -0.68 22.24 6.76
N CYS A 62 0.05 21.56 5.87
CA CYS A 62 1.48 21.79 5.66
C CYS A 62 1.78 23.22 5.20
N HIS A 63 1.07 23.70 4.18
CA HIS A 63 1.37 25.00 3.58
C HIS A 63 0.97 26.18 4.48
N ARG A 64 -0.05 26.00 5.33
CA ARG A 64 -0.38 26.96 6.40
C ARG A 64 0.72 27.04 7.46
N ARG A 65 1.48 25.96 7.66
CA ARG A 65 2.61 25.87 8.59
C ARG A 65 3.97 26.14 7.94
N GLY A 66 4.01 26.47 6.63
CA GLY A 66 5.24 26.78 5.91
C GLY A 66 6.16 25.56 5.69
N VAL A 67 5.60 24.35 5.66
CA VAL A 67 6.34 23.10 5.48
C VAL A 67 5.85 22.32 4.25
N HIS A 68 6.62 21.34 3.79
CA HIS A 68 6.32 20.61 2.56
C HIS A 68 5.14 19.63 2.71
N ALA A 69 4.35 19.49 1.66
CA ALA A 69 3.34 18.47 1.46
C ALA A 69 3.78 17.50 0.36
N MET A 70 4.26 16.31 0.72
CA MET A 70 4.76 15.32 -0.24
C MET A 70 3.64 14.39 -0.74
N GLY A 71 3.63 14.11 -2.04
CA GLY A 71 2.77 13.13 -2.70
C GLY A 71 3.22 11.67 -2.47
N GLY A 72 2.50 10.73 -3.06
CA GLY A 72 2.68 9.29 -2.82
C GLY A 72 3.66 8.58 -3.74
N MET A 73 3.79 7.28 -3.53
CA MET A 73 4.70 6.40 -4.27
C MET A 73 4.20 6.02 -5.67
N ALA A 74 5.05 6.14 -6.68
CA ALA A 74 4.96 5.36 -7.92
C ALA A 74 5.87 4.13 -7.83
N ALA A 75 5.27 2.94 -7.73
CA ALA A 75 5.98 1.69 -7.48
C ALA A 75 6.35 0.90 -8.75
N GLN A 76 5.99 1.41 -9.94
CA GLN A 76 6.15 0.68 -11.20
C GLN A 76 7.62 0.38 -11.54
N ILE A 77 7.86 -0.86 -11.96
CA ILE A 77 9.15 -1.32 -12.49
C ILE A 77 9.03 -1.34 -14.02
N PRO A 78 9.97 -0.75 -14.77
CA PRO A 78 9.95 -0.76 -16.23
C PRO A 78 9.87 -2.17 -16.82
N ILE A 79 8.93 -2.39 -17.74
CA ILE A 79 8.65 -3.67 -18.38
C ILE A 79 9.43 -3.73 -19.70
N ARG A 80 10.65 -4.27 -19.66
CA ARG A 80 11.58 -4.21 -20.80
C ARG A 80 11.10 -5.01 -22.02
N ASP A 81 10.43 -6.13 -21.77
CA ASP A 81 10.07 -7.09 -22.81
C ASP A 81 8.67 -6.83 -23.40
N ASP A 82 7.96 -5.80 -22.91
CA ASP A 82 6.64 -5.39 -23.41
C ASP A 82 6.53 -3.86 -23.45
N PRO A 83 6.93 -3.22 -24.57
CA PRO A 83 6.87 -1.77 -24.72
C PRO A 83 5.47 -1.19 -24.57
N THR A 84 4.43 -1.93 -24.98
CA THR A 84 3.04 -1.46 -24.91
C THR A 84 2.55 -1.44 -23.46
N ALA A 85 2.78 -2.52 -22.71
CA ALA A 85 2.46 -2.55 -21.29
C ALA A 85 3.28 -1.53 -20.49
N ASN A 86 4.55 -1.33 -20.87
CA ASN A 86 5.42 -0.34 -20.24
C ASN A 86 4.88 1.09 -20.45
N GLU A 87 4.50 1.46 -21.67
CA GLU A 87 3.95 2.80 -21.92
C GLU A 87 2.62 3.02 -21.20
N ALA A 88 1.74 2.01 -21.17
CA ALA A 88 0.49 2.08 -20.41
C ALA A 88 0.76 2.30 -18.90
N ALA A 89 1.74 1.60 -18.33
CA ALA A 89 2.13 1.78 -16.94
C ALA A 89 2.70 3.18 -16.65
N PHE A 90 3.56 3.70 -17.55
CA PHE A 90 4.14 5.04 -17.43
C PHE A 90 3.07 6.13 -17.57
N GLU A 91 2.06 5.94 -18.42
CA GLU A 91 0.96 6.90 -18.55
C GLU A 91 0.11 6.96 -17.27
N LEU A 92 -0.10 5.84 -16.58
CA LEU A 92 -0.74 5.84 -15.27
C LEU A 92 0.09 6.63 -14.24
N VAL A 93 1.43 6.47 -14.26
CA VAL A 93 2.33 7.27 -13.41
C VAL A 93 2.21 8.75 -13.75
N ARG A 94 2.25 9.14 -15.03
CA ARG A 94 2.11 10.55 -15.45
C ARG A 94 0.81 11.16 -14.96
N LYS A 95 -0.31 10.48 -15.17
CA LYS A 95 -1.64 10.94 -14.71
C LYS A 95 -1.69 11.10 -13.20
N ASP A 96 -1.15 10.15 -12.45
CA ASP A 96 -1.12 10.23 -10.99
C ASP A 96 -0.24 11.40 -10.50
N LYS A 97 0.94 11.60 -11.10
CA LYS A 97 1.84 12.70 -10.73
C LYS A 97 1.30 14.06 -11.14
N GLN A 98 0.58 14.13 -12.25
CA GLN A 98 -0.12 15.34 -12.67
C GLN A 98 -1.24 15.71 -11.69
N ARG A 99 -1.98 14.72 -11.18
CA ARG A 99 -2.97 14.93 -10.11
C ARG A 99 -2.31 15.51 -8.86
N GLU A 100 -1.18 14.96 -8.44
CA GLU A 100 -0.47 15.41 -7.23
C GLU A 100 0.04 16.85 -7.33
N VAL A 101 0.78 17.16 -8.39
CA VAL A 101 1.33 18.52 -8.57
C VAL A 101 0.20 19.54 -8.72
N LYS A 102 -0.88 19.23 -9.46
CA LYS A 102 -2.03 20.12 -9.60
C LYS A 102 -2.82 20.30 -8.30
N ALA A 103 -2.81 19.31 -7.41
CA ALA A 103 -3.45 19.43 -6.10
C ALA A 103 -2.68 20.37 -5.17
N GLY A 104 -1.37 20.52 -5.37
CA GLY A 104 -0.49 21.37 -4.57
C GLY A 104 0.66 20.64 -3.88
N HIS A 105 0.94 19.38 -4.20
CA HIS A 105 2.10 18.68 -3.60
C HIS A 105 3.43 19.28 -4.06
N ASP A 106 4.40 19.41 -3.15
CA ASP A 106 5.72 19.97 -3.46
C ASP A 106 6.68 18.97 -4.13
N GLY A 107 6.37 17.68 -4.01
CA GLY A 107 7.16 16.60 -4.59
C GLY A 107 6.43 15.27 -4.53
N THR A 108 7.07 14.22 -5.02
CA THR A 108 6.51 12.86 -5.13
C THR A 108 7.57 11.79 -4.87
N TRP A 109 7.15 10.54 -4.65
CA TRP A 109 8.02 9.39 -4.53
C TRP A 109 8.02 8.49 -5.77
N ALA A 110 9.14 7.81 -6.00
CA ALA A 110 9.31 6.78 -7.03
C ALA A 110 10.18 5.64 -6.47
N ALA A 111 9.77 4.40 -6.70
CA ALA A 111 10.47 3.22 -6.17
C ALA A 111 11.60 2.72 -7.10
N HIS A 112 11.65 3.21 -8.34
CA HIS A 112 12.60 2.76 -9.34
C HIS A 112 13.24 3.94 -10.08
N PRO A 113 14.58 3.95 -10.29
CA PRO A 113 15.27 5.06 -10.97
C PRO A 113 14.72 5.40 -12.36
N GLY A 114 14.21 4.39 -13.08
CA GLY A 114 13.57 4.56 -14.39
C GLY A 114 12.33 5.46 -14.40
N LEU A 115 11.72 5.74 -13.24
CA LEU A 115 10.57 6.64 -13.13
C LEU A 115 10.96 8.09 -12.83
N ILE A 116 12.22 8.35 -12.43
CA ILE A 116 12.68 9.67 -11.98
C ILE A 116 12.43 10.73 -13.05
N LYS A 117 12.86 10.46 -14.30
CA LYS A 117 12.69 11.39 -15.41
C LYS A 117 11.21 11.76 -15.62
N THR A 118 10.32 10.77 -15.63
CA THR A 118 8.87 11.00 -15.80
C THR A 118 8.28 11.82 -14.66
N CYS A 119 8.65 11.52 -13.41
CA CYS A 119 8.18 12.28 -12.26
C CYS A 119 8.70 13.73 -12.31
N MET A 120 9.99 13.92 -12.62
CA MET A 120 10.59 15.25 -12.74
C MET A 120 9.94 16.07 -13.85
N GLU A 121 9.75 15.51 -15.04
CA GLU A 121 9.10 16.21 -16.16
C GLU A 121 7.70 16.68 -15.77
N VAL A 122 6.92 15.85 -15.09
CA VAL A 122 5.57 16.22 -14.64
C VAL A 122 5.62 17.38 -13.64
N PHE A 123 6.49 17.33 -12.63
CA PHE A 123 6.56 18.39 -11.62
C PHE A 123 7.13 19.69 -12.20
N THR A 124 8.25 19.64 -12.93
CA THR A 124 8.88 20.82 -13.55
C THR A 124 7.93 21.54 -14.51
N ASN A 125 7.16 20.79 -15.33
CA ASN A 125 6.23 21.40 -16.29
C ASN A 125 5.02 22.07 -15.64
N ASN A 126 4.70 21.76 -14.37
CA ASN A 126 3.52 22.29 -13.67
C ASN A 126 3.87 23.28 -12.55
N MET A 127 5.12 23.31 -12.07
CA MET A 127 5.58 24.25 -11.02
C MET A 127 6.32 25.46 -11.57
N GLY A 128 6.64 25.50 -12.87
CA GLY A 128 7.38 26.61 -13.47
C GLY A 128 8.77 26.76 -12.82
N ASN A 129 9.13 27.99 -12.41
CA ASN A 129 10.44 28.29 -11.83
C ASN A 129 10.46 28.26 -10.28
N THR A 130 9.38 27.83 -9.63
CA THR A 130 9.34 27.77 -8.16
C THR A 130 9.87 26.43 -7.64
N PRO A 131 10.68 26.40 -6.57
CA PRO A 131 11.24 25.16 -6.02
C PRO A 131 10.21 24.29 -5.28
N ASN A 132 9.09 24.88 -4.84
CA ASN A 132 7.99 24.24 -4.13
C ASN A 132 6.69 25.07 -4.33
N GLN A 133 5.56 24.58 -3.82
CA GLN A 133 4.23 25.18 -3.91
C GLN A 133 3.72 25.74 -2.57
N ILE A 134 4.55 25.76 -1.52
CA ILE A 134 4.21 26.18 -0.16
C ILE A 134 3.56 27.58 -0.14
N GLU A 135 4.10 28.53 -0.90
CA GLU A 135 3.58 29.90 -0.95
C GLU A 135 2.50 30.14 -1.99
N THR A 136 2.43 29.30 -3.03
CA THR A 136 1.57 29.53 -4.20
C THR A 136 0.24 28.78 -4.13
N VAL A 137 0.16 27.66 -3.41
CA VAL A 137 -1.03 26.80 -3.35
C VAL A 137 -1.47 26.59 -1.90
N LYS A 138 -2.34 27.43 -1.35
CA LYS A 138 -2.76 27.33 0.07
C LYS A 138 -3.88 26.31 0.35
N ARG A 139 -4.59 25.84 -0.68
CA ARG A 139 -5.76 24.93 -0.59
C ARG A 139 -6.77 25.36 0.48
N ASP A 140 -7.18 26.63 0.46
CA ASP A 140 -8.18 27.15 1.40
C ASP A 140 -9.57 26.52 1.21
N ASP A 141 -9.87 25.95 0.04
CA ASP A 141 -11.06 25.14 -0.20
C ASP A 141 -11.15 23.93 0.74
N ALA A 142 -10.00 23.36 1.14
CA ALA A 142 -9.91 22.25 2.07
C ALA A 142 -10.22 22.65 3.53
N SER A 143 -10.39 23.95 3.83
CA SER A 143 -10.77 24.42 5.17
C SER A 143 -12.18 23.98 5.60
N ASN A 144 -13.03 23.63 4.63
CA ASN A 144 -14.40 23.17 4.87
C ASN A 144 -14.52 21.64 4.99
N LEU A 145 -13.41 20.90 4.85
CA LEU A 145 -13.43 19.45 4.99
C LEU A 145 -13.80 19.05 6.41
N THR A 146 -14.69 18.07 6.51
CA THR A 146 -15.20 17.52 7.75
C THR A 146 -14.57 16.16 8.08
N GLU A 147 -14.78 15.68 9.29
CA GLU A 147 -14.41 14.31 9.68
C GLU A 147 -15.11 13.27 8.79
N ASP A 148 -16.38 13.51 8.44
CA ASP A 148 -17.14 12.63 7.55
C ASP A 148 -16.54 12.53 6.15
N ASP A 149 -15.91 13.60 5.65
CA ASP A 149 -15.19 13.57 4.39
C ASP A 149 -13.98 12.63 4.45
N LEU A 150 -13.26 12.61 5.56
CA LEU A 150 -12.10 11.73 5.79
C LEU A 150 -12.50 10.28 6.05
N LEU A 151 -13.75 10.06 6.49
CA LEU A 151 -14.27 8.73 6.82
C LEU A 151 -15.20 8.17 5.76
N GLN A 152 -15.51 8.92 4.68
CA GLN A 152 -16.44 8.48 3.66
C GLN A 152 -16.05 7.11 3.11
N ARG A 153 -17.02 6.19 3.08
CA ARG A 153 -16.80 4.79 2.74
C ARG A 153 -16.28 4.65 1.29
N PRO A 154 -15.16 3.96 1.07
CA PRO A 154 -14.67 3.73 -0.28
C PRO A 154 -15.66 2.87 -1.07
N ARG A 155 -15.79 3.18 -2.36
CA ARG A 155 -16.68 2.47 -3.29
C ARG A 155 -15.89 1.48 -4.14
N GLY A 156 -16.51 0.36 -4.49
CA GLY A 156 -15.92 -0.64 -5.36
C GLY A 156 -16.48 -2.02 -5.08
N VAL A 157 -15.99 -2.99 -5.84
CA VAL A 157 -16.38 -4.40 -5.71
C VAL A 157 -15.34 -5.20 -4.92
N ARG A 158 -15.76 -6.34 -4.39
CA ARG A 158 -14.90 -7.32 -3.70
C ARG A 158 -14.89 -8.58 -4.56
N THR A 159 -13.73 -8.95 -5.07
CA THR A 159 -13.64 -9.96 -6.13
C THR A 159 -12.83 -11.17 -5.73
N MET A 160 -13.09 -12.30 -6.39
CA MET A 160 -12.24 -13.49 -6.26
C MET A 160 -10.80 -13.19 -6.69
N GLU A 161 -10.59 -12.40 -7.76
CA GLU A 161 -9.23 -12.03 -8.18
C GLU A 161 -8.55 -11.13 -7.15
N GLY A 162 -9.27 -10.21 -6.50
CA GLY A 162 -8.75 -9.41 -5.39
C GLY A 162 -8.25 -10.29 -4.23
N LEU A 163 -9.02 -11.31 -3.87
CA LEU A 163 -8.62 -12.31 -2.87
C LEU A 163 -7.35 -13.08 -3.29
N ARG A 164 -7.30 -13.56 -4.54
CA ARG A 164 -6.14 -14.27 -5.10
C ARG A 164 -4.90 -13.42 -5.12
N LEU A 165 -5.01 -12.19 -5.63
CA LEU A 165 -3.92 -11.25 -5.72
C LEU A 165 -3.35 -10.93 -4.33
N ASN A 166 -4.19 -10.61 -3.35
CA ASN A 166 -3.75 -10.37 -1.98
C ASN A 166 -3.03 -11.57 -1.37
N THR A 167 -3.57 -12.78 -1.58
CA THR A 167 -2.97 -14.02 -1.10
C THR A 167 -1.59 -14.23 -1.73
N ARG A 168 -1.50 -14.10 -3.05
CA ARG A 168 -0.27 -14.34 -3.81
C ARG A 168 0.82 -13.31 -3.54
N VAL A 169 0.47 -12.03 -3.47
CA VAL A 169 1.42 -10.95 -3.16
C VAL A 169 1.86 -11.01 -1.70
N GLY A 170 0.92 -11.19 -0.77
CA GLY A 170 1.23 -11.27 0.66
C GLY A 170 2.17 -12.41 1.01
N ILE A 171 1.94 -13.60 0.46
CA ILE A 171 2.81 -14.77 0.67
C ILE A 171 4.19 -14.56 0.06
N GLN A 172 4.28 -14.07 -1.19
CA GLN A 172 5.59 -13.88 -1.84
C GLN A 172 6.41 -12.77 -1.18
N TYR A 173 5.76 -11.67 -0.78
CA TYR A 173 6.43 -10.62 -0.02
C TYR A 173 6.99 -11.16 1.29
N LEU A 174 6.17 -11.88 2.06
CA LEU A 174 6.60 -12.44 3.34
C LEU A 174 7.71 -13.49 3.18
N ALA A 175 7.66 -14.31 2.13
CA ALA A 175 8.73 -15.25 1.80
C ALA A 175 10.06 -14.52 1.58
N ALA A 176 10.06 -13.46 0.76
CA ALA A 176 11.25 -12.64 0.53
C ALA A 176 11.73 -11.94 1.82
N TRP A 177 10.80 -11.42 2.62
CA TRP A 177 11.09 -10.75 3.90
C TRP A 177 11.78 -11.70 4.89
N LEU A 178 11.28 -12.93 5.04
CA LEU A 178 11.87 -13.97 5.88
C LEU A 178 13.27 -14.39 5.41
N THR A 179 13.58 -14.22 4.12
CA THR A 179 14.91 -14.45 3.54
C THR A 179 15.80 -13.20 3.51
N GLY A 180 15.37 -12.10 4.16
CA GLY A 180 16.18 -10.89 4.35
C GLY A 180 15.99 -9.79 3.31
N SER A 181 14.97 -9.86 2.44
CA SER A 181 14.66 -8.79 1.48
C SER A 181 13.33 -8.10 1.78
N GLY A 182 13.38 -6.82 2.13
CA GLY A 182 12.19 -6.01 2.41
C GLY A 182 11.64 -5.20 1.23
N SER A 183 12.36 -5.17 0.11
CA SER A 183 11.98 -4.50 -1.15
C SER A 183 11.90 -5.55 -2.25
N VAL A 184 10.70 -5.85 -2.73
CA VAL A 184 10.45 -7.08 -3.49
C VAL A 184 9.76 -6.77 -4.82
N PRO A 185 10.36 -7.09 -5.97
CA PRO A 185 9.70 -6.94 -7.26
C PRO A 185 8.64 -8.02 -7.44
N LEU A 186 7.35 -7.65 -7.44
CA LEU A 186 6.22 -8.54 -7.66
C LEU A 186 5.30 -7.93 -8.73
N TYR A 187 5.04 -8.67 -9.80
CA TYR A 187 4.11 -8.25 -10.87
C TYR A 187 4.40 -6.84 -11.42
N ASN A 188 5.68 -6.53 -11.66
CA ASN A 188 6.17 -5.24 -12.14
C ASN A 188 5.94 -4.07 -11.17
N LEU A 189 5.73 -4.35 -9.88
CA LEU A 189 5.68 -3.36 -8.81
C LEU A 189 6.80 -3.65 -7.80
N MET A 190 7.43 -2.60 -7.29
CA MET A 190 8.36 -2.71 -6.17
C MET A 190 7.55 -2.63 -4.88
N GLU A 191 7.38 -3.77 -4.22
CA GLU A 191 6.53 -3.90 -3.03
C GLU A 191 7.35 -3.82 -1.74
N ASP A 192 6.75 -3.23 -0.71
CA ASP A 192 7.24 -3.17 0.66
C ASP A 192 6.25 -3.82 1.64
N ALA A 193 6.52 -3.68 2.94
CA ALA A 193 5.72 -4.33 3.98
C ALA A 193 4.28 -3.84 4.00
N ALA A 194 4.03 -2.57 3.66
CA ALA A 194 2.69 -2.00 3.66
C ALA A 194 1.78 -2.73 2.65
N THR A 195 2.33 -3.21 1.53
CA THR A 195 1.58 -4.04 0.57
C THR A 195 1.14 -5.38 1.18
N ALA A 196 2.00 -6.06 1.92
CA ALA A 196 1.64 -7.30 2.59
C ALA A 196 0.65 -7.05 3.75
N GLU A 197 0.81 -5.95 4.48
CA GLU A 197 -0.10 -5.52 5.55
C GLU A 197 -1.52 -5.30 5.02
N ILE A 198 -1.70 -4.45 4.01
CA ILE A 198 -3.04 -4.24 3.45
C ILE A 198 -3.62 -5.53 2.84
N SER A 199 -2.77 -6.39 2.26
CA SER A 199 -3.22 -7.67 1.69
C SER A 199 -3.78 -8.60 2.77
N ARG A 200 -3.08 -8.81 3.89
CA ARG A 200 -3.59 -9.66 4.99
C ARG A 200 -4.79 -9.05 5.70
N VAL A 201 -4.78 -7.73 5.91
CA VAL A 201 -5.81 -7.03 6.70
C VAL A 201 -7.13 -6.93 5.93
N GLN A 202 -7.07 -6.77 4.61
CA GLN A 202 -8.25 -6.84 3.76
C GLN A 202 -8.89 -8.23 3.78
N ILE A 203 -8.07 -9.30 3.65
CA ILE A 203 -8.57 -10.68 3.73
C ILE A 203 -9.17 -10.96 5.13
N TRP A 204 -8.47 -10.55 6.19
CA TRP A 204 -8.97 -10.67 7.56
C TRP A 204 -10.32 -9.98 7.73
N GLN A 205 -10.46 -8.74 7.25
CA GLN A 205 -11.70 -7.98 7.34
C GLN A 205 -12.84 -8.71 6.61
N TRP A 206 -12.58 -9.24 5.42
CA TRP A 206 -13.58 -9.98 4.65
C TRP A 206 -13.99 -11.29 5.33
N LEU A 207 -13.03 -12.04 5.87
CA LEU A 207 -13.28 -13.29 6.60
C LEU A 207 -14.06 -13.05 7.90
N LYS A 208 -13.70 -12.00 8.65
CA LYS A 208 -14.36 -11.64 9.91
C LYS A 208 -15.85 -11.36 9.73
N TYR A 209 -16.20 -10.70 8.63
CA TYR A 209 -17.57 -10.26 8.35
C TYR A 209 -18.30 -11.10 7.30
N GLY A 210 -17.74 -12.24 6.88
CA GLY A 210 -18.44 -13.19 6.01
C GLY A 210 -18.79 -12.64 4.62
N VAL A 211 -17.92 -11.78 4.07
CA VAL A 211 -18.15 -11.03 2.83
C VAL A 211 -18.38 -11.95 1.63
N GLU A 212 -19.29 -11.54 0.75
CA GLU A 212 -19.52 -12.17 -0.55
C GLU A 212 -18.62 -11.55 -1.62
N LEU A 213 -18.05 -12.41 -2.47
CA LEU A 213 -17.18 -12.05 -3.58
C LEU A 213 -17.93 -12.22 -4.90
N ASP A 214 -17.70 -11.32 -5.86
CA ASP A 214 -18.25 -11.34 -7.22
C ASP A 214 -19.79 -11.34 -7.31
N GLY A 215 -20.48 -10.70 -6.37
CA GLY A 215 -21.92 -10.51 -6.50
C GLY A 215 -22.59 -9.82 -5.33
N ASP A 216 -23.70 -9.15 -5.61
CA ASP A 216 -24.61 -8.56 -4.64
C ASP A 216 -25.67 -9.60 -4.22
N GLY A 217 -25.29 -10.63 -3.45
CA GLY A 217 -26.21 -11.69 -2.99
C GLY A 217 -26.17 -13.01 -3.79
N LEU A 218 -25.44 -13.05 -4.91
CA LEU A 218 -25.20 -14.25 -5.72
C LEU A 218 -23.72 -14.69 -5.71
N GLY A 219 -22.91 -13.96 -4.92
CA GLY A 219 -21.48 -14.19 -4.81
C GLY A 219 -21.13 -15.40 -3.95
N VAL A 220 -19.84 -15.69 -3.85
CA VAL A 220 -19.33 -16.75 -2.98
C VAL A 220 -18.81 -16.15 -1.68
N ARG A 221 -19.23 -16.69 -0.54
CA ARG A 221 -18.70 -16.28 0.77
C ARG A 221 -17.22 -16.62 0.88
N VAL A 222 -16.41 -15.63 1.22
CA VAL A 222 -14.94 -15.75 1.34
C VAL A 222 -14.51 -16.89 2.25
N ASN A 223 -15.24 -17.14 3.36
CA ASN A 223 -14.93 -18.21 4.31
C ASN A 223 -15.00 -19.62 3.69
N HIS A 224 -15.80 -19.80 2.62
CA HIS A 224 -15.93 -21.10 1.95
C HIS A 224 -14.83 -21.36 0.92
N VAL A 225 -14.09 -20.32 0.50
CA VAL A 225 -13.15 -20.40 -0.61
C VAL A 225 -11.72 -20.08 -0.24
N PHE A 226 -11.48 -19.39 0.89
CA PHE A 226 -10.14 -18.90 1.23
C PHE A 226 -9.09 -20.02 1.29
N GLY A 227 -9.38 -21.15 1.95
CA GLY A 227 -8.44 -22.29 2.02
C GLY A 227 -8.05 -22.82 0.64
N ARG A 228 -9.03 -23.01 -0.26
CA ARG A 228 -8.80 -23.43 -1.65
C ARG A 228 -7.97 -22.39 -2.41
N VAL A 229 -8.26 -21.10 -2.23
CA VAL A 229 -7.50 -20.02 -2.86
C VAL A 229 -6.04 -20.04 -2.41
N VAL A 230 -5.76 -20.25 -1.12
CA VAL A 230 -4.38 -20.39 -0.62
C VAL A 230 -3.65 -21.55 -1.30
N GLU A 231 -4.29 -22.72 -1.43
CA GLU A 231 -3.69 -23.89 -2.10
C GLU A 231 -3.40 -23.62 -3.59
N GLU A 232 -4.36 -23.07 -4.31
CA GLU A 232 -4.25 -22.78 -5.74
C GLU A 232 -3.21 -21.70 -6.02
N GLU A 233 -3.17 -20.63 -5.22
CA GLU A 233 -2.17 -19.58 -5.37
C GLU A 233 -0.78 -20.07 -4.97
N MET A 234 -0.64 -20.97 -4.00
CA MET A 234 0.65 -21.63 -3.70
C MET A 234 1.15 -22.47 -4.88
N ALA A 235 0.28 -23.25 -5.52
CA ALA A 235 0.62 -24.00 -6.72
C ALA A 235 0.97 -23.09 -7.91
N ARG A 236 0.33 -21.91 -8.00
CA ARG A 236 0.69 -20.88 -8.97
C ARG A 236 2.06 -20.28 -8.67
N ILE A 237 2.33 -19.88 -7.43
CA ILE A 237 3.63 -19.34 -7.01
C ILE A 237 4.75 -20.34 -7.34
N GLU A 238 4.59 -21.63 -7.01
CA GLU A 238 5.60 -22.65 -7.33
C GLU A 238 5.91 -22.72 -8.83
N ARG A 239 4.90 -22.58 -9.69
CA ARG A 239 5.08 -22.52 -11.15
C ARG A 239 5.78 -21.25 -11.61
N GLU A 240 5.43 -20.09 -11.04
CA GLU A 240 5.99 -18.79 -11.41
C GLU A 240 7.46 -18.66 -10.99
N VAL A 241 7.80 -19.06 -9.76
CA VAL A 241 9.17 -18.91 -9.22
C VAL A 241 10.08 -20.10 -9.57
N GLY A 242 9.48 -21.25 -9.90
CA GLY A 242 10.17 -22.51 -10.18
C GLY A 242 10.45 -23.34 -8.92
N LYS A 243 10.40 -24.67 -9.06
CA LYS A 243 10.49 -25.66 -7.96
C LYS A 243 11.68 -25.46 -7.03
N GLU A 244 12.86 -25.20 -7.58
CA GLU A 244 14.09 -25.04 -6.79
C GLU A 244 14.06 -23.78 -5.92
N LYS A 245 13.61 -22.64 -6.47
CA LYS A 245 13.45 -21.41 -5.69
C LYS A 245 12.35 -21.56 -4.65
N PHE A 246 11.23 -22.19 -5.03
CA PHE A 246 10.13 -22.45 -4.12
C PHE A 246 10.55 -23.29 -2.92
N LYS A 247 11.33 -24.35 -3.14
CA LYS A 247 11.83 -25.24 -2.08
C LYS A 247 12.79 -24.53 -1.12
N LYS A 248 13.58 -23.56 -1.61
CA LYS A 248 14.58 -22.84 -0.80
C LYS A 248 14.06 -21.55 -0.16
N GLY A 249 13.03 -20.92 -0.72
CA GLY A 249 12.61 -19.55 -0.39
C GLY A 249 11.55 -19.40 0.70
N MET A 250 11.46 -20.31 1.67
CA MET A 250 10.52 -20.22 2.82
C MET A 250 9.04 -19.99 2.46
N TYR A 251 8.60 -20.31 1.24
CA TYR A 251 7.22 -20.04 0.78
C TYR A 251 6.17 -20.79 1.62
N LYS A 252 6.50 -21.99 2.11
CA LYS A 252 5.60 -22.78 2.96
C LYS A 252 5.43 -22.14 4.33
N GLU A 253 6.52 -21.65 4.91
CA GLU A 253 6.55 -20.92 6.18
C GLU A 253 5.78 -19.60 6.05
N ALA A 254 6.07 -18.82 5.00
CA ALA A 254 5.36 -17.59 4.68
C ALA A 254 3.85 -17.81 4.53
N CYS A 255 3.44 -18.87 3.81
CA CYS A 255 2.04 -19.24 3.66
C CYS A 255 1.36 -19.55 5.01
N LYS A 256 2.03 -20.29 5.90
CA LYS A 256 1.51 -20.59 7.24
C LYS A 256 1.30 -19.32 8.06
N ILE A 257 2.30 -18.44 8.10
CA ILE A 257 2.23 -17.18 8.85
C ILE A 257 1.13 -16.27 8.26
N PHE A 258 1.13 -16.07 6.94
CA PHE A 258 0.16 -15.23 6.25
C PHE A 258 -1.28 -15.72 6.46
N THR A 259 -1.51 -17.04 6.32
CA THR A 259 -2.83 -17.64 6.54
C THR A 259 -3.30 -17.45 7.97
N ARG A 260 -2.43 -17.70 8.96
CA ARG A 260 -2.74 -17.46 10.38
C ARG A 260 -3.11 -16.00 10.64
N GLN A 261 -2.34 -15.07 10.09
CA GLN A 261 -2.61 -13.63 10.22
C GLN A 261 -3.95 -13.22 9.59
N CYS A 262 -4.34 -13.85 8.48
CA CYS A 262 -5.64 -13.61 7.85
C CYS A 262 -6.82 -14.19 8.65
N THR A 263 -6.63 -15.29 9.39
CA THR A 263 -7.71 -16.01 10.07
C THR A 263 -7.74 -15.80 11.60
N ALA A 264 -6.83 -14.99 12.14
CA ALA A 264 -6.76 -14.72 13.57
C ALA A 264 -8.08 -14.12 14.09
N SER A 265 -8.49 -14.49 15.31
CA SER A 265 -9.71 -13.96 15.94
C SER A 265 -9.63 -12.46 16.22
N THR A 266 -8.42 -12.00 16.54
CA THR A 266 -8.00 -10.61 16.76
C THR A 266 -7.01 -10.21 15.67
N LEU A 267 -7.17 -9.02 15.11
CA LEU A 267 -6.24 -8.51 14.11
C LEU A 267 -4.96 -8.02 14.78
N ASP A 268 -3.84 -8.67 14.52
CA ASP A 268 -2.53 -8.23 15.02
C ASP A 268 -2.13 -6.89 14.42
N ASP A 269 -1.38 -6.10 15.20
CA ASP A 269 -1.00 -4.75 14.83
C ASP A 269 -0.12 -4.69 13.58
N PHE A 270 0.90 -5.54 13.49
CA PHE A 270 1.84 -5.58 12.37
C PHE A 270 2.31 -7.02 12.14
N LEU A 271 2.29 -7.47 10.88
CA LEU A 271 2.77 -8.80 10.49
C LEU A 271 4.26 -8.98 10.79
N THR A 272 5.01 -7.87 10.80
CA THR A 272 6.45 -7.85 11.03
C THR A 272 6.83 -8.33 12.42
N LEU A 273 5.98 -8.13 13.45
CA LEU A 273 6.26 -8.59 14.81
C LEU A 273 6.32 -10.11 14.89
N ASP A 274 5.34 -10.78 14.29
CA ASP A 274 5.25 -12.24 14.23
C ASP A 274 6.37 -12.80 13.34
N ALA A 275 6.55 -12.21 12.15
CA ALA A 275 7.59 -12.63 11.22
C ALA A 275 9.02 -12.44 11.79
N TYR A 276 9.26 -11.40 12.59
CA TYR A 276 10.58 -11.13 13.17
C TYR A 276 11.07 -12.26 14.08
N ASN A 277 10.16 -12.92 14.80
CA ASN A 277 10.51 -14.09 15.62
C ASN A 277 11.15 -15.20 14.77
N TYR A 278 10.68 -15.39 13.53
CA TYR A 278 11.26 -16.36 12.60
C TYR A 278 12.63 -15.92 12.09
N ILE A 279 12.82 -14.64 11.79
CA ILE A 279 14.14 -14.12 11.39
C ILE A 279 15.17 -14.34 12.50
N VAL A 280 14.83 -14.01 13.75
CA VAL A 280 15.77 -14.16 14.89
C VAL A 280 16.13 -15.62 15.15
N ILE A 281 15.19 -16.56 14.94
CA ILE A 281 15.43 -18.00 15.07
C ILE A 281 16.31 -18.54 13.93
N HIS A 282 16.13 -18.06 12.70
CA HIS A 282 16.82 -18.58 11.52
C HIS A 282 18.14 -17.85 11.19
N HIS A 283 18.33 -16.65 11.72
CA HIS A 283 19.56 -15.86 11.66
C HIS A 283 20.00 -15.46 13.08
N PRO A 284 20.29 -16.42 13.98
CA PRO A 284 20.87 -16.07 15.26
C PRO A 284 22.18 -15.34 14.97
N LYS A 285 22.36 -14.13 15.51
CA LYS A 285 23.66 -13.48 15.48
C LYS A 285 24.66 -14.49 16.06
N ASP A 286 25.64 -14.90 15.26
CA ASP A 286 26.85 -15.49 15.84
C ASP A 286 27.40 -14.42 16.77
N VAL A 287 27.29 -14.64 18.08
CA VAL A 287 27.90 -13.79 19.13
C VAL A 287 29.42 -14.02 19.15
N SER A 288 30.01 -14.26 17.98
CA SER A 288 31.42 -14.51 17.73
C SER A 288 31.92 -13.54 16.65
N SER A 289 31.81 -12.24 16.91
CA SER A 289 32.76 -11.28 16.35
C SER A 289 33.45 -10.59 17.50
N LYS A 290 34.67 -11.06 17.77
CA LYS A 290 35.65 -10.42 18.65
C LYS A 290 35.71 -8.93 18.37
N LEU A 291 35.46 -8.12 19.40
CA LEU A 291 36.15 -6.84 19.59
C LEU A 291 37.58 -7.14 20.05
#